data_AF-A0A966ENP5-F1
#
_entry.id   AF-A0A966ENP5-F1
#
_cell.length_a   1.000
_cell.length_b   1.000
_cell.length_c   1.000
_cell.angle_alpha   90.00
_cell.angle_beta   90.00
_cell.angle_gamma   90.00
#
_symmetry.space_group_name_H-M   'P 1'
#
loop_
_entity.id
_entity.type
_entity.pdbx_description
1 polymer ?
#
loop_
_entity_poly.entity_id
_entity_poly.type
_entity_poly.pdbx_seq_one_letter_code
_entity_poly.pdbx_strand_id
1 'polypeptide(L)'
;MRNLSVLIQGLLSLIFVGMFPLLADEVLLDSERMRSLGVGDASLEVEQLKIMLNPMIRDELNELSHAWRNSLKKTVQNISDINLKEELSSADEVRKSAFIEVKLNQLTLFRTVLAELKKKGGDLSDLEMYADAV
;
A
#
# COMPACT_ATOMS: atom_id res chain seq x y z
N MET A 1 62.35 36.84 19.29
CA MET A 1 61.34 37.66 19.99
C MET A 1 60.06 37.54 19.15
N ARG A 2 59.14 36.58 19.37
CA ARG A 2 58.21 36.36 20.49
C ARG A 2 57.35 37.59 20.85
N ASN A 3 56.05 37.45 20.52
CA ASN A 3 54.85 37.96 21.17
C ASN A 3 54.34 39.39 20.85
N LEU A 4 53.15 39.43 20.23
CA LEU A 4 51.92 40.21 20.55
C LEU A 4 51.19 40.43 19.20
N SER A 5 50.17 39.69 18.84
CA SER A 5 48.80 40.00 19.27
C SER A 5 47.90 38.77 19.04
N VAL A 6 47.66 38.04 20.12
CA VAL A 6 46.49 37.18 20.29
C VAL A 6 45.43 38.08 20.86
N LEU A 7 44.23 38.15 20.24
CA LEU A 7 42.91 38.45 20.84
C LEU A 7 41.98 39.16 19.84
N ILE A 8 41.40 38.38 18.93
CA ILE A 8 40.02 38.59 18.44
C ILE A 8 39.44 37.17 18.38
N GLN A 9 39.02 36.58 19.52
CA GLN A 9 37.61 36.53 19.94
C GLN A 9 36.69 36.44 18.71
N GLY A 10 36.20 35.27 18.31
CA GLY A 10 35.30 34.44 19.13
C GLY A 10 33.88 34.66 18.60
N LEU A 11 33.12 33.58 18.44
CA LEU A 11 31.74 33.49 17.94
C LEU A 11 31.54 33.56 16.41
N LEU A 12 31.67 32.40 15.77
CA LEU A 12 30.75 32.03 14.69
C LEU A 12 30.41 30.54 14.80
N SER A 13 29.94 30.19 16.00
CA SER A 13 29.06 29.06 16.24
C SER A 13 27.65 29.47 15.84
N LEU A 14 27.25 29.17 14.60
CA LEU A 14 25.84 29.05 14.23
C LEU A 14 25.63 27.72 13.51
N ILE A 15 25.40 26.69 14.32
CA ILE A 15 24.33 25.70 14.15
C ILE A 15 23.84 25.56 12.70
N PHE A 16 24.39 24.59 11.97
CA PHE A 16 23.63 23.88 10.94
C PHE A 16 23.41 22.44 11.43
N VAL A 17 22.80 22.33 12.61
CA VAL A 17 22.23 21.07 13.13
C VAL A 17 20.79 21.04 12.65
N GLY A 18 20.45 20.02 11.86
CA GLY A 18 19.06 19.59 11.68
C GLY A 18 18.30 20.25 10.53
N MET A 19 18.72 20.02 9.29
CA MET A 19 17.82 20.17 8.16
C MET A 19 17.69 18.82 7.46
N PHE A 20 16.48 18.26 7.59
CA PHE A 20 15.95 16.99 7.08
C PHE A 20 16.33 15.71 7.84
N PRO A 21 15.38 15.26 8.68
CA PRO A 21 14.63 14.07 8.30
C PRO A 21 13.12 14.35 8.37
N LEU A 22 12.58 15.13 7.42
CA LEU A 22 11.14 15.45 7.38
C LEU A 22 10.44 14.85 6.16
N LEU A 23 10.91 13.69 5.67
CA LEU A 23 10.27 12.96 4.56
C LEU A 23 10.05 11.47 4.86
N ALA A 24 10.50 10.98 6.02
CA ALA A 24 10.37 9.57 6.39
C ALA A 24 9.06 9.26 7.14
N ASP A 25 8.47 10.23 7.85
CA ASP A 25 7.26 10.01 8.65
C ASP A 25 5.99 9.86 7.78
N GLU A 26 5.87 10.65 6.71
CA GLU A 26 4.66 10.66 5.88
C GLU A 26 4.44 9.33 5.15
N VAL A 27 5.52 8.73 4.62
CA VAL A 27 5.46 7.42 3.92
C VAL A 27 5.14 6.25 4.88
N LEU A 28 5.59 6.35 6.14
CA LEU A 28 5.35 5.31 7.15
C LEU A 28 3.89 5.35 7.65
N LEU A 29 3.35 6.56 7.84
CA LEU A 29 1.96 6.79 8.21
C LEU A 29 0.97 6.23 7.18
N ASP A 30 1.23 6.44 5.88
CA ASP A 30 0.35 5.89 4.83
C ASP A 30 0.36 4.36 4.79
N SER A 31 1.52 3.72 5.01
CA SER A 31 1.60 2.26 5.03
C SER A 31 0.88 1.63 6.24
N GLU A 32 0.97 2.24 7.43
CA GLU A 32 0.25 1.74 8.61
C GLU A 32 -1.25 1.97 8.49
N ARG A 33 -1.65 3.12 7.93
CA ARG A 33 -3.05 3.43 7.62
C ARG A 33 -3.64 2.43 6.63
N MET A 34 -2.94 2.07 5.56
CA MET A 34 -3.44 1.08 4.60
C MET A 34 -3.56 -0.33 5.21
N ARG A 35 -2.67 -0.70 6.14
CA ARG A 35 -2.79 -1.96 6.90
C ARG A 35 -3.97 -1.94 7.86
N SER A 36 -4.24 -0.81 8.53
CA SER A 36 -5.42 -0.70 9.40
C SER A 36 -6.74 -0.72 8.63
N LEU A 37 -6.70 -0.41 7.33
CA LEU A 37 -7.82 -0.57 6.39
C LEU A 37 -7.99 -2.01 5.86
N GLY A 38 -7.21 -2.97 6.37
CA GLY A 38 -7.34 -4.38 6.01
C GLY A 38 -6.87 -4.71 4.59
N VAL A 39 -6.03 -3.88 3.97
CA VAL A 39 -5.54 -4.15 2.60
C VAL A 39 -4.84 -5.50 2.54
N GLY A 40 -5.36 -6.37 1.68
CA GLY A 40 -4.83 -7.72 1.46
C GLY A 40 -5.34 -8.78 2.44
N ASP A 41 -6.08 -8.38 3.48
CA ASP A 41 -6.83 -9.30 4.32
C ASP A 41 -8.08 -9.78 3.59
N ALA A 42 -8.01 -11.00 3.05
CA ALA A 42 -9.11 -11.64 2.34
C ALA A 42 -10.25 -12.11 3.25
N SER A 43 -10.07 -12.03 4.58
CA SER A 43 -11.11 -12.38 5.56
C SER A 43 -11.96 -11.16 5.97
N LEU A 44 -11.59 -9.96 5.56
CA LEU A 44 -12.36 -8.75 5.82
C LEU A 44 -13.76 -8.86 5.21
N GLU A 45 -14.77 -8.61 6.03
CA GLU A 45 -16.16 -8.62 5.55
C GLU A 45 -16.47 -7.36 4.73
N VAL A 46 -17.23 -7.53 3.65
CA VAL A 46 -17.64 -6.43 2.76
C VAL A 46 -18.37 -5.31 3.51
N GLU A 47 -19.22 -5.65 4.48
CA GLU A 47 -19.97 -4.64 5.26
C GLU A 47 -19.05 -3.84 6.19
N GLN A 48 -18.06 -4.49 6.80
CA GLN A 48 -17.05 -3.80 7.62
C GLN A 48 -16.23 -2.84 6.75
N LEU A 49 -15.79 -3.30 5.57
CA LEU A 49 -15.10 -2.45 4.60
C LEU A 49 -15.96 -1.23 4.22
N LYS A 50 -17.24 -1.41 3.87
CA LYS A 50 -18.13 -0.30 3.52
C LYS A 50 -18.23 0.78 4.62
N ILE A 51 -18.29 0.38 5.89
CA ILE A 51 -18.29 1.31 7.03
C ILE A 51 -17.01 2.16 7.02
N MET A 52 -15.87 1.54 6.74
CA MET A 52 -14.56 2.20 6.69
C MET A 52 -14.41 3.11 5.46
N LEU A 53 -14.98 2.73 4.32
CA LEU A 53 -14.90 3.49 3.07
C LEU A 53 -15.79 4.75 3.07
N ASN A 54 -16.96 4.69 3.72
CA ASN A 54 -17.94 5.77 3.71
C ASN A 54 -17.37 7.16 4.08
N PRO A 55 -16.59 7.33 5.17
CA PRO A 55 -16.01 8.63 5.51
C PRO A 55 -14.85 9.07 4.61
N MET A 56 -14.24 8.17 3.82
CA MET A 56 -13.04 8.47 3.05
C MET A 56 -13.32 9.43 1.90
N ILE A 57 -12.39 10.34 1.61
CA ILE A 57 -12.49 11.20 0.43
C ILE A 57 -12.00 10.48 -0.83
N ARG A 58 -12.29 11.05 -2.00
CA ARG A 58 -11.94 10.48 -3.30
C ARG A 58 -10.46 10.10 -3.41
N ASP A 59 -9.56 11.00 -2.99
CA ASP A 59 -8.12 10.80 -3.18
C ASP A 59 -7.61 9.64 -2.29
N GLU A 60 -8.13 9.51 -1.06
CA GLU A 60 -7.84 8.38 -0.17
C GLU A 60 -8.39 7.06 -0.71
N LEU A 61 -9.59 7.08 -1.32
CA LEU A 61 -10.15 5.91 -1.99
C LEU A 61 -9.33 5.52 -3.23
N ASN A 62 -8.76 6.49 -3.94
CA ASN A 62 -7.89 6.24 -5.07
C ASN A 62 -6.60 5.53 -4.62
N GLU A 63 -5.95 6.02 -3.58
CA GLU A 63 -4.79 5.36 -2.97
C GLU A 63 -5.12 3.94 -2.49
N LEU A 64 -6.23 3.81 -1.75
CA LEU A 64 -6.71 2.52 -1.25
C LEU A 64 -6.99 1.53 -2.39
N SER A 65 -7.58 1.99 -3.49
CA SER A 65 -7.86 1.16 -4.66
C SER A 65 -6.55 0.63 -5.29
N HIS A 66 -5.51 1.45 -5.39
CA HIS A 66 -4.20 1.02 -5.87
C HIS A 66 -3.54 0.03 -4.90
N ALA A 67 -3.70 0.22 -3.59
CA ALA A 67 -3.20 -0.70 -2.59
C ALA A 67 -3.87 -2.09 -2.71
N TRP A 68 -5.20 -2.13 -2.86
CA TRP A 68 -5.96 -3.37 -3.11
C TRP A 68 -5.56 -4.05 -4.43
N ARG A 69 -5.45 -3.28 -5.52
CA ARG A 69 -4.94 -3.80 -6.81
C ARG A 69 -3.58 -4.47 -6.64
N ASN A 70 -2.66 -3.80 -5.94
CA ASN A 70 -1.30 -4.31 -5.74
C ASN A 70 -1.30 -5.58 -4.88
N SER A 71 -2.17 -5.66 -3.87
CA SER A 71 -2.34 -6.89 -3.09
C SER A 71 -2.87 -8.04 -3.96
N LEU A 72 -3.93 -7.80 -4.73
CA LEU A 72 -4.51 -8.78 -5.63
C LEU A 72 -3.49 -9.27 -6.67
N LYS A 73 -2.69 -8.35 -7.22
CA LYS A 73 -1.60 -8.67 -8.15
C LYS A 73 -0.57 -9.61 -7.55
N LYS A 74 -0.19 -9.42 -6.29
CA LYS A 74 0.72 -10.34 -5.58
C LYS A 74 0.11 -11.75 -5.47
N THR A 75 -1.18 -11.84 -5.12
CA THR A 75 -1.87 -13.14 -5.05
C THR A 75 -1.93 -13.84 -6.41
N VAL A 76 -2.27 -13.11 -7.48
CA VAL A 76 -2.26 -13.64 -8.86
C VAL A 76 -0.86 -14.10 -9.28
N GLN A 77 0.19 -13.36 -8.89
CA GLN A 77 1.56 -13.76 -9.14
C GLN A 77 1.90 -15.06 -8.41
N ASN A 78 1.53 -15.21 -7.14
CA ASN A 78 1.78 -16.45 -6.38
C ASN A 78 1.10 -17.68 -7.04
N ILE A 79 -0.10 -17.51 -7.59
CA ILE A 79 -0.78 -18.58 -8.36
C ILE A 79 0.01 -18.91 -9.63
N SER A 80 0.48 -17.88 -10.34
CA SER A 80 1.26 -18.03 -11.57
C SER A 80 2.58 -18.73 -11.30
N ASP A 81 3.29 -18.35 -10.22
CA ASP A 81 4.56 -18.94 -9.82
C ASP A 81 4.41 -20.42 -9.48
N ILE A 82 3.27 -20.84 -8.90
CA ILE A 82 2.97 -22.26 -8.70
C ILE A 82 2.76 -22.95 -10.06
N ASN A 83 1.95 -22.38 -10.95
CA ASN A 83 1.63 -22.97 -12.25
C ASN A 83 2.84 -23.11 -13.19
N LEU A 84 3.88 -22.30 -12.99
CA LEU A 84 5.11 -22.33 -13.78
C LEU A 84 6.12 -23.40 -13.33
N LYS A 85 5.85 -24.12 -12.24
CA LYS A 85 6.70 -25.22 -11.80
C LYS A 85 6.60 -26.40 -12.77
N GLU A 86 7.74 -27.01 -13.09
CA GLU A 86 7.81 -28.18 -13.98
C GLU A 86 7.06 -29.39 -13.41
N GLU A 87 7.11 -29.57 -12.08
CA GLU A 87 6.37 -30.64 -11.38
C GLU A 87 5.63 -30.04 -10.17
N LEU A 88 4.32 -30.32 -10.09
CA LEU A 88 3.46 -29.88 -9.00
C LEU A 88 3.35 -30.98 -7.93
N SER A 89 3.71 -30.63 -6.69
CA SER A 89 3.42 -31.49 -5.54
C SER A 89 1.96 -31.36 -5.10
N SER A 90 1.44 -32.34 -4.36
CA SER A 90 0.12 -32.24 -3.72
C SER A 90 0.02 -31.02 -2.79
N ALA A 91 1.11 -30.63 -2.13
CA ALA A 91 1.18 -29.45 -1.31
C ALA A 91 1.14 -28.13 -2.12
N ASP A 92 1.60 -28.14 -3.37
CA ASP A 92 1.46 -27.00 -4.27
C ASP A 92 0.01 -26.82 -4.73
N GLU A 93 -0.71 -27.92 -5.02
CA GLU A 93 -2.13 -27.86 -5.40
C GLU A 93 -3.03 -27.33 -4.28
N VAL A 94 -2.77 -27.75 -3.02
CA VAL A 94 -3.48 -27.21 -1.85
C VAL A 94 -3.20 -25.71 -1.69
N ARG A 95 -1.93 -25.29 -1.79
CA ARG A 95 -1.55 -23.87 -1.69
C ARG A 95 -2.16 -23.04 -2.81
N LYS A 96 -2.16 -23.55 -4.04
CA LYS A 96 -2.80 -22.89 -5.19
C LYS A 96 -4.29 -22.70 -4.96
N SER A 97 -4.98 -23.74 -4.49
CA SER A 97 -6.41 -23.67 -4.18
C SER A 97 -6.70 -22.59 -3.13
N ALA A 98 -5.89 -22.52 -2.07
CA ALA A 98 -5.99 -21.47 -1.06
C ALA A 98 -5.76 -20.07 -1.65
N PHE A 99 -4.75 -19.89 -2.52
CA PHE A 99 -4.53 -18.61 -3.18
C PHE A 99 -5.67 -18.21 -4.13
N ILE A 100 -6.31 -19.16 -4.81
CA ILE A 100 -7.49 -18.88 -5.64
C ILE A 100 -8.63 -18.35 -4.79
N GLU A 101 -8.90 -18.95 -3.63
CA GLU A 101 -9.92 -18.45 -2.69
C GLU A 101 -9.59 -17.03 -2.20
N VAL A 102 -8.35 -16.80 -1.76
CA VAL A 102 -7.85 -15.47 -1.38
C VAL A 102 -8.04 -14.47 -2.52
N LYS A 103 -7.72 -14.85 -3.77
CA LYS A 103 -7.90 -13.99 -4.96
C LYS A 103 -9.35 -13.56 -5.11
N LEU A 104 -10.30 -14.49 -5.03
CA LEU A 104 -11.72 -14.20 -5.23
C LEU A 104 -12.27 -13.25 -4.15
N ASN A 105 -11.86 -13.44 -2.90
CA ASN A 105 -12.26 -12.56 -1.81
C ASN A 105 -11.63 -11.16 -1.96
N GLN A 106 -10.32 -11.10 -2.25
CA GLN A 106 -9.64 -9.83 -2.51
C GLN A 106 -10.24 -9.07 -3.71
N LEU A 107 -10.64 -9.78 -4.77
CA LEU A 107 -11.33 -9.17 -5.92
C LEU A 107 -12.69 -8.58 -5.52
N THR A 108 -13.45 -9.28 -4.67
CA THR A 108 -14.74 -8.79 -4.15
C THR A 108 -14.56 -7.51 -3.33
N LEU A 109 -13.55 -7.49 -2.46
CA LEU A 109 -13.21 -6.31 -1.64
C LEU A 109 -12.72 -5.16 -2.52
N PHE A 110 -11.83 -5.44 -3.48
CA PHE A 110 -11.35 -4.45 -4.43
C PHE A 110 -12.48 -3.81 -5.22
N ARG A 111 -13.41 -4.60 -5.77
CA ARG A 111 -14.61 -4.09 -6.46
C ARG A 111 -15.50 -3.24 -5.55
N THR A 112 -15.55 -3.54 -4.26
CA THR A 112 -16.26 -2.71 -3.28
C THR A 112 -15.60 -1.34 -3.12
N VAL A 113 -14.27 -1.29 -3.06
CA VAL A 113 -13.52 -0.02 -3.05
C VAL A 113 -13.76 0.77 -4.33
N LEU A 114 -13.72 0.13 -5.50
CA LEU A 114 -13.99 0.80 -6.78
C LEU A 114 -15.41 1.36 -6.86
N ALA A 115 -16.40 0.62 -6.37
CA ALA A 115 -17.77 1.09 -6.32
C ALA A 115 -17.91 2.35 -5.47
N GLU A 116 -17.21 2.45 -4.33
CA GLU A 116 -17.23 3.65 -3.51
C GLU A 116 -16.47 4.81 -4.17
N LEU A 117 -15.30 4.54 -4.76
CA LEU A 117 -14.52 5.54 -5.51
C LEU A 117 -15.35 6.13 -6.66
N LYS A 118 -16.11 5.29 -7.38
CA LYS A 118 -17.04 5.69 -8.45
C LYS A 118 -18.08 6.68 -7.96
N LYS A 119 -18.72 6.40 -6.81
CA LYS A 119 -19.73 7.30 -6.23
C LYS A 119 -19.16 8.67 -5.90
N LYS A 120 -17.86 8.75 -5.60
CA LYS A 120 -17.14 10.00 -5.29
C LYS A 120 -16.49 10.63 -6.52
N GLY A 121 -16.80 10.15 -7.73
CA GLY A 121 -16.32 10.70 -8.99
C GLY A 121 -14.83 10.45 -9.25
N GLY A 122 -14.27 9.37 -8.71
CA GLY A 122 -12.91 8.94 -9.02
C GLY A 122 -12.78 8.30 -10.40
N ASP A 123 -11.56 8.32 -10.93
CA ASP A 123 -11.20 7.62 -12.16
C ASP A 123 -11.00 6.12 -11.89
N LEU A 124 -11.46 5.29 -12.81
CA LEU A 124 -11.49 3.84 -12.68
C LEU A 124 -10.83 3.12 -13.86
N SER A 125 -10.40 3.80 -14.92
CA SER A 125 -10.08 3.15 -16.21
C SER A 125 -9.17 1.93 -16.04
N ASP A 126 -8.02 2.15 -15.40
CA ASP A 126 -6.98 1.14 -15.25
C ASP A 126 -7.31 0.14 -14.13
N LEU A 127 -8.18 0.53 -13.21
CA LEU A 127 -8.57 -0.25 -12.03
C LEU A 127 -9.68 -1.26 -12.36
N GLU A 128 -10.74 -0.81 -13.04
CA GLU A 128 -11.82 -1.67 -13.55
C GLU A 128 -11.25 -2.64 -14.60
N MET A 129 -10.43 -2.15 -15.54
CA MET A 129 -9.79 -3.02 -16.54
C MET A 129 -8.95 -4.13 -15.89
N TYR A 130 -8.21 -3.82 -14.83
CA TYR A 130 -7.46 -4.85 -14.09
C TYR A 130 -8.40 -5.83 -13.38
N ALA A 131 -9.44 -5.34 -12.70
CA ALA A 131 -10.40 -6.18 -11.98
C ALA A 131 -11.16 -7.14 -12.91
N ASP A 132 -11.38 -6.75 -14.16
CA ASP A 132 -12.05 -7.58 -15.16
C ASP A 132 -11.12 -8.60 -15.83
N ALA A 133 -9.80 -8.35 -15.81
CA ALA A 133 -8.80 -9.24 -16.39
C ALA A 133 -8.40 -10.41 -15.48
N VAL A 134 -8.66 -10.34 -14.17
CA VAL A 134 -8.15 -11.29 -13.15
C VAL A 134 -9.19 -12.22 -12.53
#